data_AF-A0A1H8LGH6-F1
#
_entry.id   AF-A0A1H8LGH6-F1
#
_cell.length_a   1.000
_cell.length_b   1.000
_cell.length_c   1.000
_cell.angle_alpha   90.00
_cell.angle_beta   90.00
_cell.angle_gamma   90.00
#
_symmetry.space_group_name_H-M   'P 1'
#
loop_
_entity.id
_entity.type
_entity.pdbx_description
1 polymer ?
#
loop_
_entity_poly.entity_id
_entity_poly.type
_entity_poly.pdbx_seq_one_letter_code
_entity_poly.pdbx_strand_id
1 'polypeptide(L)'
;MSAPLPSALRTRFQLYIEEGLSGRAAALRLKLSPATGARWGRAIRTRGHAEPLPQGRPKGHGKLAPHRAFFEELLAQDPDI
;
A
#
# COMPACT_ATOMS: atom_id res chain seq x y z
N MET A 1 9.09 -7.92 -0.80
CA MET A 1 8.74 -6.94 0.26
C MET A 1 8.15 -7.70 1.43
N SER A 2 8.43 -7.29 2.66
CA SER A 2 7.74 -7.85 3.83
C SER A 2 6.27 -7.42 3.85
N ALA A 3 5.42 -8.31 4.36
CA ALA A 3 4.01 -8.04 4.52
C ALA A 3 3.77 -6.79 5.38
N PRO A 4 2.72 -6.00 5.10
CA PRO A 4 2.37 -4.87 5.94
C PRO A 4 1.94 -5.36 7.33
N LEU A 5 2.12 -4.51 8.35
CA LEU A 5 1.58 -4.79 9.68
C LEU A 5 0.06 -5.04 9.63
N PRO A 6 -0.47 -5.94 10.49
CA PRO A 6 -1.88 -6.30 10.54
C PRO A 6 -2.85 -5.11 10.55
N SER A 7 -3.99 -5.25 9.87
CA SER A 7 -5.04 -4.22 9.82
C SER A 7 -5.57 -3.88 11.21
N ALA A 8 -5.72 -4.87 12.11
CA ALA A 8 -6.15 -4.64 13.48
C ALA A 8 -5.29 -3.62 14.24
N LEU A 9 -3.98 -3.56 14.00
CA LEU A 9 -3.11 -2.55 14.60
C LEU A 9 -3.38 -1.15 14.04
N ARG A 10 -3.69 -1.06 12.74
CA ARG A 10 -4.03 0.20 12.08
C ARG A 10 -5.36 0.74 12.55
N THR A 11 -6.38 -0.13 12.66
CA THR A 11 -7.70 0.22 13.22
C THR A 11 -7.56 0.74 14.64
N ARG A 12 -6.86 0.02 15.53
CA ARG A 12 -6.61 0.49 16.90
C ARG A 12 -5.83 1.79 16.96
N PHE A 13 -4.84 1.95 16.08
CA PHE A 13 -4.08 3.19 16.01
C PHE A 13 -4.97 4.36 15.60
N GLN A 14 -5.88 4.15 14.64
CA GLN A 14 -6.82 5.17 14.18
C GLN A 14 -7.77 5.59 15.31
N LEU A 15 -8.32 4.64 16.08
CA LEU A 15 -9.12 4.94 17.28
C LEU A 15 -8.35 5.83 18.26
N TYR A 16 -7.07 5.55 18.53
CA TYR A 16 -6.26 6.41 19.39
C TYR A 16 -6.07 7.83 18.85
N ILE A 17 -5.92 7.99 17.53
CA ILE A 17 -5.85 9.34 16.93
C ILE A 17 -7.19 10.07 17.09
N GLU A 18 -8.31 9.38 16.91
CA GLU A 18 -9.67 9.92 17.09
C GLU A 18 -9.94 10.30 18.56
N GLU A 19 -9.40 9.53 19.51
CA GLU A 19 -9.38 9.84 20.96
C GLU A 19 -8.42 11.00 21.33
N GLY A 20 -7.75 11.62 20.36
CA GLY A 20 -6.90 12.79 20.55
C GLY A 20 -5.43 12.50 20.88
N LEU A 21 -4.97 11.25 20.78
CA LEU A 21 -3.56 10.94 20.99
C LEU A 21 -2.69 11.48 19.84
N SER A 22 -1.47 11.88 20.18
CA SER A 22 -0.43 12.09 19.18
C SER A 22 -0.02 10.76 18.53
N GLY A 23 0.47 10.80 17.29
CA GLY A 23 0.95 9.59 16.60
C GLY A 23 2.08 8.86 17.36
N ARG A 24 2.91 9.60 18.13
CA ARG A 24 3.92 9.01 19.00
C ARG A 24 3.28 8.27 20.18
N ALA A 25 2.30 8.88 20.85
CA ALA A 25 1.60 8.26 21.98
C ALA A 25 0.82 7.00 21.55
N ALA A 26 0.11 7.07 20.42
CA ALA A 26 -0.60 5.92 19.85
C ALA A 26 0.35 4.76 19.50
N ALA A 27 1.52 5.07 18.91
CA ALA A 27 2.53 4.06 18.60
C ALA A 27 3.09 3.38 19.86
N LEU A 28 3.36 4.16 20.92
CA LEU A 28 3.82 3.61 22.20
C LEU A 28 2.80 2.63 22.80
N ARG A 29 1.50 2.94 22.78
CA ARG A 29 0.44 2.03 23.27
C ARG A 29 0.39 0.70 22.51
N LEU A 30 0.68 0.73 21.22
CA LEU A 30 0.68 -0.46 20.36
C LEU A 30 2.06 -1.12 20.23
N LYS A 31 3.07 -0.67 20.99
CA LYS A 31 4.45 -1.15 20.92
C LYS A 31 5.03 -1.08 19.49
N LEU A 32 4.67 -0.04 18.75
CA LEU A 32 5.16 0.25 17.41
C LEU A 32 6.34 1.23 17.46
N SER A 33 7.16 1.21 16.42
CA SER A 33 8.24 2.20 16.29
C SER A 33 7.67 3.64 16.22
N PRO A 34 8.38 4.65 16.73
CA PRO A 34 7.97 6.05 16.57
C PRO A 34 7.81 6.47 15.11
N ALA A 35 8.63 5.93 14.21
CA ALA A 35 8.55 6.19 12.77
C ALA A 35 7.24 5.68 12.16
N THR A 36 6.77 4.50 12.59
CA THR A 36 5.45 3.99 12.20
C THR A 36 4.34 4.93 12.67
N GLY A 37 4.41 5.40 13.92
CA GLY A 37 3.45 6.36 14.48
C GLY A 37 3.39 7.68 13.70
N ALA A 38 4.55 8.22 13.32
CA ALA A 38 4.61 9.43 12.50
C ALA A 38 3.98 9.22 11.12
N ARG A 39 4.29 8.10 10.45
CA ARG A 39 3.76 7.76 9.12
C ARG A 39 2.24 7.53 9.14
N TRP A 40 1.74 6.75 10.09
CA TRP A 40 0.30 6.46 10.20
C TRP A 40 -0.48 7.69 10.63
N GLY A 41 0.02 8.46 11.61
CA GLY A 41 -0.62 9.71 12.01
C GLY A 41 -0.70 10.72 10.86
N ARG A 42 0.34 10.82 10.03
CA ARG A 42 0.28 11.64 8.81
C ARG A 42 -0.75 11.09 7.83
N ALA A 43 -0.76 9.79 7.56
CA ALA A 43 -1.69 9.17 6.62
C ALA A 43 -3.15 9.38 7.02
N ILE A 44 -3.48 9.24 8.31
CA ILE A 44 -4.84 9.49 8.82
C ILE A 44 -5.22 10.96 8.61
N ARG A 45 -4.33 11.92 8.94
CA ARG A 45 -4.63 13.34 8.72
C ARG A 45 -4.76 13.74 7.25
N THR A 46 -4.05 13.07 6.35
CA THR A 46 -4.05 13.45 4.91
C THR A 46 -5.04 12.66 4.06
N ARG A 47 -5.37 11.42 4.44
CA ARG A 47 -6.22 10.50 3.66
C ARG A 47 -7.41 9.93 4.45
N GLY A 48 -7.50 10.20 5.75
CA GLY A 48 -8.55 9.68 6.63
C GLY A 48 -8.33 8.26 7.13
N HIS A 49 -7.30 7.54 6.66
CA HIS A 49 -7.04 6.16 7.08
C HIS A 49 -5.55 5.82 7.10
N ALA A 50 -5.21 4.79 7.88
CA ALA A 50 -3.86 4.23 7.90
C ALA A 50 -3.71 2.96 7.05
N GLU A 51 -4.63 2.61 6.15
CA GLU A 51 -4.51 1.40 5.31
C GLU A 51 -3.17 1.32 4.53
N PRO A 52 -2.58 0.12 4.38
CA PRO A 52 -1.38 -0.06 3.60
C PRO A 52 -1.64 0.26 2.12
N LEU A 53 -0.63 0.83 1.46
CA LEU A 53 -0.67 0.98 0.00
C LEU A 53 -0.47 -0.39 -0.67
N PRO A 54 -0.98 -0.57 -1.90
CA PRO A 54 -0.68 -1.74 -2.71
C PRO A 54 0.84 -1.98 -2.78
N GLN A 55 1.26 -3.19 -2.41
CA GLN A 55 2.63 -3.65 -2.57
C GLN A 55 2.72 -4.57 -3.79
N GLY A 56 3.86 -4.56 -4.47
CA GLY A 56 4.11 -5.43 -5.63
C GLY A 56 4.20 -4.66 -6.94
N ARG A 57 3.82 -5.30 -8.04
CA ARG A 57 3.95 -4.74 -9.39
C ARG A 57 3.18 -3.41 -9.48
N PRO A 58 3.80 -2.33 -10.00
CA PRO A 58 3.10 -1.09 -10.26
C PRO A 58 1.84 -1.30 -11.10
N LYS A 59 0.80 -0.51 -10.84
CA LYS A 59 -0.40 -0.49 -11.70
C LYS A 59 -0.03 -0.07 -13.11
N GLY A 60 -0.82 -0.54 -14.08
CA GLY A 60 -0.62 -0.27 -15.49
C GLY A 60 0.00 -1.46 -16.22
N HIS A 61 0.46 -1.20 -17.43
CA HIS A 61 0.90 -2.24 -18.32
C HIS A 61 2.43 -2.27 -18.42
N GLY A 62 3.00 -3.44 -18.71
CA GLY A 62 4.45 -3.58 -18.87
C GLY A 62 4.95 -2.85 -20.12
N LYS A 63 6.26 -2.83 -20.32
CA LYS A 63 6.91 -2.21 -21.48
C LYS A 63 6.35 -2.68 -22.83
N LEU A 64 5.82 -3.90 -22.88
CA LEU A 64 5.29 -4.53 -24.09
C LEU A 64 3.84 -4.16 -24.41
N ALA A 65 3.14 -3.47 -23.52
CA ALA A 65 1.73 -3.17 -23.71
C ALA A 65 1.42 -2.32 -24.95
N PRO A 66 2.25 -1.31 -25.31
CA PRO A 66 2.07 -0.60 -26.58
C PRO A 66 2.25 -1.50 -27.82
N HIS A 67 2.93 -2.64 -27.68
CA HIS A 67 3.23 -3.57 -28.75
C HIS A 67 2.28 -4.77 -28.79
N ARG A 68 1.18 -4.75 -28.02
CA ARG A 68 0.24 -5.87 -27.94
C ARG A 68 -0.28 -6.31 -29.30
N ALA A 69 -0.71 -5.37 -30.14
CA ALA A 69 -1.23 -5.67 -31.47
C ALA A 69 -0.21 -6.37 -32.37
N PHE A 70 1.07 -5.98 -32.29
CA PHE A 70 2.16 -6.63 -33.03
C PHE A 70 2.31 -8.09 -32.61
N PHE A 71 2.25 -8.39 -31.32
CA PHE A 71 2.32 -9.78 -30.84
C PHE A 71 1.08 -10.60 -31.22
N GLU A 72 -0.11 -9.99 -31.20
CA GLU A 72 -1.35 -10.65 -31.63
C GLU A 72 -1.30 -11.01 -33.13
N GLU A 73 -0.73 -10.13 -33.97
CA GLU A 73 -0.50 -10.42 -35.38
C GLU A 73 0.54 -11.53 -35.57
N LEU A 74 1.65 -11.49 -34.83
CA LEU A 74 2.71 -12.49 -34.92
C LEU A 74 2.19 -13.88 -34.56
N LEU A 75 1.41 -14.00 -33.47
CA LEU A 75 0.76 -15.24 -33.05
C LEU A 75 -0.27 -15.74 -34.05
N ALA A 76 -0.96 -14.83 -34.75
CA ALA A 76 -1.91 -15.21 -35.80
C ALA A 76 -1.20 -15.78 -37.05
N GLN A 77 0.01 -15.30 -37.35
CA GLN A 77 0.84 -15.76 -38.47
C GLN A 77 1.56 -17.08 -38.14
N ASP A 78 2.11 -17.19 -36.94
CA ASP A 78 2.83 -18.37 -36.45
C ASP A 78 2.40 -18.69 -35.01
N PRO A 79 1.45 -19.62 -34.81
CA PRO A 79 0.91 -19.93 -33.49
C PRO A 79 1.88 -20.65 -32.54
N ASP A 80 2.97 -21.25 -33.06
CA ASP A 80 3.91 -22.10 -32.31
C ASP A 80 5.20 -21.34 -31.88
N ILE A 81 5.20 -20.00 -31.97
CA ILE A 81 6.28 -19.11 -31.51
C ILE A 81 6.31 -18.87 -29.99
#